data_AF-A0A260BYP6-F1
#
_entry.id   AF-A0A260BYP6-F1
#
_cell.length_a   1.000
_cell.length_b   1.000
_cell.length_c   1.000
_cell.angle_alpha   90.00
_cell.angle_beta   90.00
_cell.angle_gamma   90.00
#
_symmetry.space_group_name_H-M   'P 1'
#
loop_
_entity.id
_entity.type
_entity.pdbx_description
1 polymer ?
#
loop_
_entity_poly.entity_id
_entity_poly.type
_entity_poly.pdbx_seq_one_letter_code
_entity_poly.pdbx_strand_id
1 'polypeptide(L)'
;MSAAERANRSRRNPRRRQARADTEAPKLRTVRETSAGGLVVDGLDGPPATRCAALIGRTDRRGRLLWSLPKGHIEQGETAEQTAMREVAEETGIRGTVLASLGSIDYWFVTEGRRVHKTVHHYLLRFLGGELSDEDLEVTEVAWVPLSELPSRLAYADERKLAAIATRLIEDMNGEQATGGDTNAPTPGGK
;
A
#
# COMPACT_ATOMS: atom_id res chain seq x y z
N MET A 1 72.05 31.43 57.66
CA MET A 1 71.19 31.76 56.51
C MET A 1 69.76 31.47 56.93
N SER A 2 68.87 32.46 56.88
CA SER A 2 67.50 32.43 57.42
C SER A 2 66.52 32.77 56.30
N ALA A 3 65.46 32.00 56.19
CA ALA A 3 64.36 32.17 55.26
C ALA A 3 63.11 31.57 55.92
N ALA A 4 61.90 32.08 55.78
CA ALA A 4 61.36 33.33 55.28
C ALA A 4 59.91 33.37 55.78
N GLU A 5 59.34 34.57 55.71
CA GLU A 5 58.05 34.99 56.24
C GLU A 5 56.79 34.46 55.52
N ARG A 6 55.68 34.39 56.30
CA ARG A 6 54.27 34.81 56.00
C ARG A 6 53.55 34.15 54.79
N ALA A 7 52.23 33.94 54.73
CA ALA A 7 51.09 33.96 55.64
C ALA A 7 49.83 33.45 54.89
N ASN A 8 48.86 32.92 55.65
CA ASN A 8 47.39 33.12 55.54
C ASN A 8 46.50 32.40 54.47
N ARG A 9 45.60 31.56 55.05
CA ARG A 9 44.15 31.35 54.79
C ARG A 9 43.61 30.70 53.50
N SER A 10 43.03 29.51 53.74
CA SER A 10 41.66 29.04 53.39
C SER A 10 41.16 29.17 51.96
N ARG A 11 40.84 28.02 51.33
CA ARG A 11 39.61 27.80 50.55
C ARG A 11 39.38 26.32 50.24
N ARG A 12 38.17 25.86 50.59
CA ARG A 12 37.54 24.57 50.21
C ARG A 12 37.49 24.41 48.68
N ASN A 13 37.66 23.19 48.18
CA ASN A 13 37.06 22.80 46.90
C ASN A 13 36.76 21.29 46.84
N PRO A 14 35.50 20.84 46.99
CA PRO A 14 35.14 19.46 46.73
C PRO A 14 34.88 19.26 45.23
N ARG A 15 35.32 18.10 44.74
CA ARG A 15 35.34 17.62 43.36
C ARG A 15 34.01 17.86 42.61
N ARG A 16 34.10 18.58 41.49
CA ARG A 16 33.02 18.78 40.51
C ARG A 16 32.84 17.50 39.69
N ARG A 17 31.83 16.69 40.04
CA ARG A 17 31.26 15.65 39.16
C ARG A 17 30.78 16.33 37.87
N GLN A 18 31.40 16.02 36.74
CA GLN A 18 30.83 16.35 35.43
C GLN A 18 29.60 15.47 35.23
N ALA A 19 28.41 16.09 35.36
CA ALA A 19 27.19 15.53 34.82
C ALA A 19 27.33 15.51 33.30
N ARG A 20 27.47 14.33 32.71
CA ARG A 20 27.19 14.14 31.28
C ARG A 20 25.69 14.35 31.13
N ALA A 21 25.30 15.39 30.41
CA ALA A 21 23.92 15.54 29.99
C ALA A 21 23.65 14.42 28.97
N ASP A 22 22.96 13.37 29.43
CA ASP A 22 22.31 12.41 28.55
C ASP A 22 21.29 13.19 27.71
N THR A 23 21.71 13.60 26.52
CA THR A 23 20.80 14.20 25.55
C THR A 23 20.00 13.03 24.99
N GLU A 24 18.88 12.68 25.62
CA GLU A 24 17.91 11.75 25.05
C GLU A 24 17.57 12.26 23.64
N ALA A 25 17.89 11.47 22.62
CA ALA A 25 17.49 11.78 21.25
C ALA A 25 15.96 12.00 21.22
N PRO A 26 15.45 13.00 20.49
CA PRO A 26 14.02 13.28 20.46
C PRO A 26 13.25 12.03 20.02
N LYS A 27 12.36 11.51 20.89
CA LYS A 27 11.50 10.37 20.56
C LYS A 27 10.54 10.81 19.46
N LEU A 28 10.72 10.30 18.25
CA LEU A 28 9.85 10.59 17.11
C LEU A 28 8.40 10.24 17.47
N ARG A 29 7.46 11.16 17.19
CA ARG A 29 6.03 10.91 17.44
C ARG A 29 5.55 9.80 16.51
N THR A 30 4.93 8.76 17.08
CA THR A 30 4.30 7.70 16.32
C THR A 30 2.88 8.10 15.91
N VAL A 31 2.56 7.93 14.63
CA VAL A 31 1.22 8.17 14.08
C VAL A 31 0.76 6.91 13.34
N ARG A 32 -0.54 6.63 13.36
CA ARG A 32 -1.16 5.56 12.56
C ARG A 32 -1.88 6.21 11.39
N GLU A 33 -1.72 5.63 10.22
CA GLU A 33 -2.42 6.03 9.00
C GLU A 33 -3.08 4.82 8.36
N THR A 34 -4.31 4.99 7.88
CA THR A 34 -5.05 3.95 7.18
C THR A 34 -5.34 4.40 5.75
N SER A 35 -5.18 3.49 4.82
CA SER A 35 -5.43 3.68 3.40
C SER A 35 -6.24 2.53 2.84
N ALA A 36 -6.81 2.74 1.66
CA ALA A 36 -7.34 1.67 0.85
C ALA A 36 -6.99 1.86 -0.62
N GLY A 37 -7.03 0.77 -1.36
CA GLY A 37 -6.64 0.71 -2.76
C GLY A 37 -6.95 -0.66 -3.35
N GLY A 38 -6.39 -0.99 -4.50
CA GLY A 38 -6.69 -2.28 -5.09
C GLY A 38 -6.12 -2.55 -6.46
N LEU A 39 -6.46 -3.73 -6.96
CA LEU A 39 -6.12 -4.20 -8.29
C LEU A 39 -7.40 -4.18 -9.13
N VAL A 40 -7.53 -3.21 -10.04
CA VAL A 40 -8.60 -3.22 -11.04
C VAL A 40 -8.19 -4.07 -12.22
N VAL A 41 -9.06 -5.00 -12.62
CA VAL A 41 -8.83 -5.97 -13.68
C VAL A 41 -9.86 -5.81 -14.78
N ASP A 42 -9.38 -5.72 -16.01
CA ASP A 42 -10.18 -5.80 -17.23
C ASP A 42 -10.09 -7.21 -17.85
N GLY A 43 -11.10 -7.57 -18.65
CA GLY A 43 -11.15 -8.86 -19.35
C GLY A 43 -11.49 -10.06 -18.45
N LEU A 44 -12.08 -9.84 -17.28
CA LEU A 44 -12.43 -10.91 -16.32
C LEU A 44 -13.33 -12.01 -16.90
N ASP A 45 -14.19 -11.65 -17.86
CA ASP A 45 -15.11 -12.58 -18.52
C ASP A 45 -14.49 -13.24 -19.77
N GLY A 46 -13.29 -12.81 -20.15
CA GLY A 46 -12.52 -13.34 -21.27
C GLY A 46 -11.48 -14.38 -20.88
N PRO A 47 -10.74 -14.91 -21.88
CA PRO A 47 -9.64 -15.83 -21.65
C PRO A 47 -8.59 -15.25 -20.69
N PRO A 48 -7.92 -16.07 -19.86
CA PRO A 48 -6.88 -15.56 -18.93
C PRO A 48 -5.78 -14.72 -19.60
N ALA A 49 -5.44 -15.03 -20.86
CA ALA A 49 -4.42 -14.33 -21.62
C ALA A 49 -4.78 -12.88 -22.00
N THR A 50 -6.07 -12.50 -21.97
CA THR A 50 -6.52 -11.13 -22.29
C THR A 50 -6.68 -10.26 -21.05
N ARG A 51 -6.47 -10.82 -19.84
CA ARG A 51 -6.67 -10.08 -18.59
C ARG A 51 -5.49 -9.16 -18.32
N CYS A 52 -5.79 -7.92 -18.03
CA CYS A 52 -4.82 -6.92 -17.63
C CYS A 52 -5.29 -6.18 -16.37
N ALA A 53 -4.34 -5.67 -15.60
CA ALA A 53 -4.61 -4.85 -14.44
C ALA A 53 -3.92 -3.49 -14.56
N ALA A 54 -4.58 -2.44 -14.06
CA ALA A 54 -3.97 -1.12 -14.02
C ALA A 54 -3.00 -1.04 -12.85
N LEU A 55 -1.76 -0.64 -13.14
CA LEU A 55 -0.73 -0.34 -12.13
C LEU A 55 -0.30 1.12 -12.24
N ILE A 56 0.21 1.65 -11.14
CA ILE A 56 0.85 2.96 -11.10
C ILE A 56 2.35 2.82 -10.90
N GLY A 57 3.11 3.65 -11.59
CA GLY A 57 4.55 3.78 -11.48
C GLY A 57 4.91 5.06 -10.73
N ARG A 58 5.75 4.95 -9.69
CA ARG A 58 6.27 6.09 -8.94
C ARG A 58 7.79 6.09 -9.00
N THR A 59 8.38 7.25 -9.30
CA THR A 59 9.85 7.38 -9.39
C THR A 59 10.47 7.52 -8.00
N ASP A 60 11.39 6.62 -7.65
CA ASP A 60 12.12 6.68 -6.39
C ASP A 60 13.20 7.78 -6.38
N ARG A 61 13.81 8.03 -5.21
CA ARG A 61 14.89 9.03 -5.05
C ARG A 61 16.13 8.78 -5.93
N ARG A 62 16.26 7.59 -6.52
CA ARG A 62 17.36 7.20 -7.40
C ARG A 62 16.96 7.27 -8.88
N GLY A 63 15.77 7.80 -9.19
CA GLY A 63 15.26 7.91 -10.56
C GLY A 63 14.72 6.60 -11.12
N ARG A 64 14.44 5.59 -10.30
CA ARG A 64 13.90 4.31 -10.76
C ARG A 64 12.38 4.31 -10.66
N LEU A 65 11.71 3.90 -11.73
CA LEU A 65 10.27 3.69 -11.71
C LEU A 65 9.94 2.41 -10.92
N LEU A 66 9.11 2.54 -9.89
CA LEU A 66 8.63 1.44 -9.07
C LEU A 66 7.13 1.27 -9.30
N TRP A 67 6.74 0.09 -9.78
CA TRP A 67 5.33 -0.24 -10.00
C TRP A 67 4.69 -0.77 -8.72
N SER A 68 3.50 -0.26 -8.41
CA SER A 68 2.70 -0.65 -7.26
C SER A 68 1.20 -0.62 -7.56
N LEU A 69 0.42 -1.12 -6.61
CA LEU A 69 -1.04 -1.01 -6.66
C LEU A 69 -1.47 0.43 -6.33
N PRO A 70 -2.52 0.96 -7.00
CA PRO A 70 -3.11 2.24 -6.62
C PRO A 70 -3.76 2.16 -5.23
N LYS A 71 -3.61 3.22 -4.44
CA LYS A 71 -4.09 3.38 -3.07
C LYS A 71 -3.95 4.84 -2.62
N GLY A 72 -4.78 5.23 -1.66
CA GLY A 72 -4.60 6.47 -0.89
C GLY A 72 -5.38 6.48 0.41
N HIS A 73 -5.43 7.64 1.08
CA HIS A 73 -5.91 7.75 2.46
C HIS A 73 -7.43 7.59 2.52
N ILE A 74 -7.91 6.91 3.57
CA ILE A 74 -9.35 6.85 3.83
C ILE A 74 -9.80 8.22 4.34
N GLU A 75 -10.77 8.83 3.66
CA GLU A 75 -11.34 10.11 4.06
C GLU A 75 -12.48 9.96 5.06
N GLN A 76 -12.87 11.08 5.69
CA GLN A 76 -13.93 11.07 6.69
C GLN A 76 -15.27 10.67 6.05
N GLY A 77 -15.83 9.56 6.52
CA GLY A 77 -17.13 9.05 6.07
C GLY A 77 -17.06 8.04 4.94
N GLU A 78 -15.87 7.73 4.42
CA GLU A 78 -15.67 6.67 3.44
C GLU A 78 -15.50 5.30 4.12
N THR A 79 -16.05 4.25 3.50
CA THR A 79 -15.60 2.88 3.74
C THR A 79 -14.30 2.62 2.98
N ALA A 80 -13.54 1.60 3.38
CA ALA A 80 -12.32 1.23 2.69
C ALA A 80 -12.58 0.80 1.22
N GLU A 81 -13.74 0.21 0.92
CA GLU A 81 -14.17 -0.09 -0.45
C GLU A 81 -14.41 1.18 -1.27
N GLN A 82 -15.07 2.19 -0.68
CA GLN A 82 -15.33 3.47 -1.33
C GLN A 82 -14.02 4.19 -1.65
N THR A 83 -13.12 4.28 -0.66
CA THR A 83 -11.77 4.81 -0.84
C THR A 83 -11.04 4.05 -1.94
N ALA A 84 -11.05 2.71 -1.93
CA ALA A 84 -10.36 1.93 -2.96
C ALA A 84 -10.87 2.22 -4.39
N MET A 85 -12.18 2.37 -4.58
CA MET A 85 -12.75 2.74 -5.89
C MET A 85 -12.38 4.17 -6.31
N ARG A 86 -12.42 5.13 -5.37
CA ARG A 86 -12.03 6.52 -5.62
C ARG A 86 -10.54 6.63 -5.99
N GLU A 87 -9.66 6.07 -5.17
CA GLU A 87 -8.21 6.13 -5.35
C GLU A 87 -7.75 5.44 -6.63
N VAL A 88 -8.33 4.29 -6.97
CA VAL A 88 -8.07 3.65 -8.28
C VAL A 88 -8.46 4.60 -9.41
N ALA A 89 -9.61 5.28 -9.32
CA ALA A 89 -10.06 6.21 -10.36
C ALA A 89 -9.19 7.47 -10.45
N GLU A 90 -8.77 8.04 -9.32
CA GLU A 90 -7.92 9.23 -9.24
C GLU A 90 -6.52 8.95 -9.77
N GLU A 91 -5.87 7.88 -9.31
CA GLU A 91 -4.48 7.59 -9.66
C GLU A 91 -4.29 6.93 -11.03
N THR A 92 -5.35 6.38 -11.62
CA THR A 92 -5.24 5.65 -12.91
C THR A 92 -6.19 6.12 -13.99
N GLY A 93 -7.19 6.94 -13.69
CA GLY A 93 -8.30 7.28 -14.59
C GLY A 93 -9.33 6.15 -14.77
N ILE A 94 -9.12 4.99 -14.15
CA ILE A 94 -9.95 3.80 -14.35
C ILE A 94 -11.02 3.66 -13.26
N ARG A 95 -12.28 3.49 -13.67
CA ARG A 95 -13.38 3.19 -12.77
C ARG A 95 -13.60 1.69 -12.65
N GLY A 96 -13.85 1.23 -11.44
CA GLY A 96 -14.18 -0.16 -11.16
C GLY A 96 -15.11 -0.33 -9.96
N THR A 97 -15.57 -1.56 -9.77
CA THR A 97 -16.37 -1.95 -8.60
C THR A 97 -15.71 -3.09 -7.85
N VAL A 98 -15.78 -3.07 -6.52
CA VAL A 98 -15.16 -4.09 -5.66
C VAL A 98 -15.86 -5.43 -5.85
N LEU A 99 -15.06 -6.47 -6.09
CA LEU A 99 -15.50 -7.86 -6.13
C LEU A 99 -15.19 -8.59 -4.81
N ALA A 100 -14.00 -8.37 -4.27
CA ALA A 100 -13.52 -9.08 -3.08
C ALA A 100 -12.42 -8.31 -2.36
N SER A 101 -12.23 -8.59 -1.06
CA SER A 101 -11.05 -8.15 -0.33
C SER A 101 -9.85 -9.05 -0.63
N LEU A 102 -8.68 -8.46 -0.86
CA LEU A 102 -7.41 -9.17 -1.03
C LEU A 102 -6.62 -9.28 0.28
N GLY A 103 -6.97 -8.47 1.28
CA GLY A 103 -6.29 -8.39 2.57
C GLY A 103 -5.64 -7.03 2.81
N SER A 104 -4.76 -6.96 3.81
CA SER A 104 -4.08 -5.74 4.21
C SER A 104 -2.57 -5.88 4.22
N ILE A 105 -1.87 -4.77 3.97
CA ILE A 105 -0.42 -4.65 4.13
C ILE A 105 -0.14 -3.60 5.20
N ASP A 106 0.71 -3.93 6.16
CA ASP A 106 1.17 -3.04 7.22
C ASP A 106 2.67 -2.78 7.10
N TYR A 107 3.07 -1.51 7.14
CA TYR A 107 4.48 -1.14 7.13
C TYR A 107 4.77 0.13 7.92
N TRP A 108 6.05 0.30 8.26
CA TRP A 108 6.53 1.46 8.98
C TRP A 108 7.43 2.31 8.10
N PHE A 109 7.25 3.63 8.15
CA PHE A 109 8.18 4.57 7.54
C PHE A 109 8.37 5.81 8.41
N VAL A 110 9.36 6.63 8.07
CA VAL A 110 9.64 7.89 8.74
C VAL A 110 9.51 9.03 7.74
N THR A 111 8.67 10.01 8.05
CA THR A 111 8.52 11.24 7.28
C THR A 111 8.40 12.43 8.23
N GLU A 112 9.00 13.57 7.89
CA GLU A 112 8.86 14.82 8.66
C GLU A 112 9.05 14.68 10.18
N GLY A 113 10.02 13.87 10.62
CA GLY A 113 10.26 13.64 12.06
C GLY A 113 9.17 12.83 12.79
N ARG A 114 8.29 12.16 12.04
CA ARG A 114 7.25 11.28 12.55
C ARG A 114 7.51 9.84 12.10
N ARG A 115 7.24 8.88 12.99
CA ARG A 115 7.23 7.47 12.65
C ARG A 115 5.79 7.08 12.33
N VAL A 116 5.52 6.68 11.08
CA VAL A 116 4.18 6.33 10.62
C VAL A 116 4.04 4.82 10.56
N HIS A 117 2.97 4.30 11.18
CA HIS A 117 2.47 2.95 10.97
C HIS A 117 1.34 3.02 9.95
N LYS A 118 1.58 2.52 8.75
CA LYS A 118 0.62 2.54 7.66
C LYS A 118 -0.03 1.18 7.53
N THR A 119 -1.36 1.17 7.49
CA THR A 119 -2.18 0.00 7.13
C THR A 119 -2.88 0.32 5.81
N VAL A 120 -2.80 -0.59 4.83
CA VAL A 120 -3.46 -0.43 3.53
C VAL A 120 -4.36 -1.63 3.25
N HIS A 121 -5.67 -1.38 3.13
CA HIS A 121 -6.66 -2.37 2.73
C HIS A 121 -6.72 -2.47 1.20
N HIS A 122 -6.56 -3.67 0.66
CA HIS A 122 -6.56 -3.90 -0.78
C HIS A 122 -7.77 -4.71 -1.22
N TYR A 123 -8.31 -4.34 -2.38
CA TYR A 123 -9.48 -4.98 -2.97
C TYR A 123 -9.18 -5.41 -4.41
N LEU A 124 -9.88 -6.45 -4.87
CA LEU A 124 -9.99 -6.80 -6.27
C LEU A 124 -11.17 -6.02 -6.85
N LEU A 125 -10.93 -5.27 -7.92
CA LEU A 125 -11.96 -4.50 -8.62
C LEU A 125 -12.16 -5.04 -10.03
N ARG A 126 -13.42 -5.03 -10.49
CA ARG A 126 -13.80 -5.23 -11.89
C ARG A 126 -13.79 -3.89 -12.61
N PHE A 127 -13.14 -3.82 -13.77
CA PHE A 127 -13.20 -2.67 -14.66
C PHE A 127 -14.65 -2.37 -15.11
N LEU A 128 -15.04 -1.10 -15.07
CA LEU A 128 -16.35 -0.62 -15.54
C LEU A 128 -16.25 0.46 -16.63
N GLY A 129 -15.07 1.04 -16.86
CA GLY A 129 -14.85 2.10 -17.84
C GLY A 129 -13.81 3.13 -17.39
N GLY A 130 -13.53 4.10 -18.26
CA GLY A 130 -12.46 5.07 -18.07
C GLY A 130 -11.29 4.81 -19.01
N GLU A 131 -10.33 5.72 -19.00
CA GLU A 131 -9.11 5.65 -19.82
C GLU A 131 -7.91 5.90 -18.90
N LEU A 132 -6.76 5.33 -19.23
CA LEU A 132 -5.57 5.53 -18.41
C LEU A 132 -5.21 7.02 -18.36
N SER A 133 -5.04 7.54 -17.16
CA SER A 133 -4.64 8.92 -16.90
C SER A 133 -3.59 8.94 -15.80
N ASP A 134 -2.49 9.63 -16.05
CA ASP A 134 -1.40 9.92 -15.11
C ASP A 134 -1.46 11.36 -14.59
N GLU A 135 -2.66 11.97 -14.60
CA GLU A 135 -2.88 13.36 -14.15
C GLU A 135 -2.67 13.55 -12.64
N ASP A 136 -2.68 12.47 -11.86
CA ASP A 136 -2.35 12.54 -10.44
C ASP A 136 -0.87 12.89 -10.23
N LEU A 137 -0.60 13.97 -9.50
CA LEU A 137 0.74 14.47 -9.19
C LEU A 137 1.59 13.46 -8.40
N GLU A 138 0.95 12.52 -7.74
CA GLU A 138 1.59 11.45 -6.99
C GLU A 138 2.09 10.29 -7.86
N VAL A 139 1.69 10.25 -9.14
CA VAL A 139 1.94 9.18 -10.10
C VAL A 139 2.88 9.68 -11.21
N THR A 140 3.81 8.82 -11.64
CA THR A 140 4.70 9.12 -12.78
C THR A 140 4.23 8.46 -14.07
N GLU A 141 3.65 7.27 -13.98
CA GLU A 141 3.20 6.49 -15.13
C GLU A 141 2.03 5.61 -14.72
N VAL A 142 1.11 5.35 -15.65
CA VAL A 142 0.03 4.37 -15.46
C VAL A 142 0.02 3.42 -16.65
N ALA A 143 -0.13 2.12 -16.38
CA ALA A 143 -0.16 1.12 -17.44
C ALA A 143 -1.13 -0.01 -17.15
N TRP A 144 -1.77 -0.50 -18.21
CA TRP A 144 -2.35 -1.83 -18.24
C TRP A 144 -1.22 -2.86 -18.33
N VAL A 145 -1.15 -3.75 -17.35
CA VAL A 145 -0.15 -4.81 -17.27
C VAL A 145 -0.85 -6.16 -17.35
N PRO A 146 -0.41 -7.09 -18.22
CA PRO A 146 -0.95 -8.44 -18.25
C PRO A 146 -0.93 -9.08 -16.86
N LEU A 147 -2.01 -9.77 -16.49
CA LEU A 147 -2.14 -10.34 -15.14
C LEU A 147 -1.02 -11.34 -14.82
N SER A 148 -0.53 -12.04 -15.84
CA SER A 148 0.61 -12.96 -15.77
C SER A 148 1.95 -12.29 -15.47
N GLU A 149 2.08 -10.98 -15.71
CA GLU A 149 3.32 -10.22 -15.50
C GLU A 149 3.39 -9.54 -14.13
N LEU A 150 2.29 -9.48 -13.37
CA LEU A 150 2.27 -8.86 -12.05
C LEU A 150 3.36 -9.38 -11.08
N PRO A 151 3.69 -10.69 -11.03
CA PRO A 151 4.76 -11.19 -10.15
C PRO A 151 6.16 -10.66 -10.47
N SER A 152 6.44 -10.24 -11.70
CA SER A 152 7.74 -9.65 -12.07
C SER A 152 7.69 -8.13 -12.11
N ARG A 153 6.51 -7.54 -12.35
CA ARG A 153 6.35 -6.09 -12.50
C ARG A 153 6.27 -5.34 -11.16
N LEU A 154 5.52 -5.87 -10.20
CA LEU A 154 5.31 -5.22 -8.90
C LEU A 154 6.60 -5.17 -8.08
N ALA A 155 6.96 -3.97 -7.63
CA ALA A 155 8.19 -3.74 -6.87
C ALA A 155 8.15 -4.41 -5.49
N TYR A 156 6.99 -4.42 -4.83
CA TYR A 156 6.84 -4.84 -3.44
C TYR A 156 6.38 -6.29 -3.30
N ALA A 157 7.06 -7.04 -2.42
CA ALA A 157 6.81 -8.47 -2.24
C ALA A 157 5.40 -8.77 -1.71
N ASP A 158 4.87 -7.92 -0.84
CA ASP A 158 3.53 -8.14 -0.29
C ASP A 158 2.43 -7.85 -1.32
N GLU A 159 2.61 -6.87 -2.20
CA GLU A 159 1.70 -6.63 -3.31
C GLU A 159 1.72 -7.79 -4.33
N ARG A 160 2.89 -8.42 -4.56
CA ARG A 160 2.95 -9.66 -5.36
C ARG A 160 2.14 -10.79 -4.76
N LYS A 161 2.08 -10.90 -3.42
CA LYS A 161 1.23 -11.89 -2.74
C LYS A 161 -0.25 -11.56 -2.94
N LEU A 162 -0.63 -10.29 -2.84
CA LEU A 162 -2.01 -9.85 -3.12
C LEU A 162 -2.41 -10.13 -4.58
N ALA A 163 -1.51 -9.89 -5.54
CA ALA A 163 -1.75 -10.23 -6.93
C ALA A 163 -1.96 -11.74 -7.14
N ALA A 164 -1.19 -12.59 -6.45
CA ALA A 164 -1.41 -14.04 -6.49
C ALA A 164 -2.76 -14.46 -5.88
N ILE A 165 -3.19 -13.81 -4.79
CA ILE A 165 -4.53 -14.02 -4.21
C ILE A 165 -5.61 -13.60 -5.20
N ALA A 166 -5.44 -12.45 -5.86
CA ALA A 166 -6.38 -11.96 -6.87
C ALA A 166 -6.53 -12.96 -8.02
N THR A 167 -5.42 -13.46 -8.58
CA THR A 167 -5.45 -14.47 -9.65
C THR A 167 -6.26 -15.70 -9.24
N ARG A 168 -6.04 -16.22 -8.03
CA ARG A 168 -6.78 -17.37 -7.52
C ARG A 168 -8.27 -17.09 -7.36
N LEU A 169 -8.64 -15.94 -6.79
CA LEU A 169 -10.05 -15.55 -6.65
C LEU A 169 -10.74 -15.42 -8.01
N ILE A 170 -10.04 -14.89 -9.02
CA ILE A 170 -10.54 -14.80 -10.39
C ILE A 170 -10.81 -16.19 -10.97
N GLU A 171 -9.86 -17.12 -10.82
CA GLU A 171 -10.01 -18.51 -11.26
C GLU A 171 -11.20 -19.20 -10.58
N ASP A 172 -11.34 -19.04 -9.26
CA ASP A 172 -12.45 -19.62 -8.49
C ASP A 172 -13.81 -19.07 -8.95
N MET A 173 -13.93 -17.74 -9.14
CA MET A 173 -15.16 -17.11 -9.65
C MET A 173 -15.54 -17.59 -11.06
N ASN A 174 -14.57 -17.79 -11.95
CA ASN A 174 -14.84 -18.33 -13.29
C ASN A 174 -15.22 -19.81 -13.25
N GLY A 175 -14.68 -20.59 -12.31
CA GLY A 175 -15.02 -22.00 -12.11
C GLY A 175 -16.46 -22.20 -11.62
N GLU A 176 -16.91 -21.38 -10.66
CA GLU A 176 -18.29 -21.42 -10.15
C GLU A 176 -19.32 -21.11 -11.25
N GLN A 177 -19.04 -20.11 -12.09
CA GLN A 177 -19.89 -19.72 -13.23
C GLN A 177 -20.05 -20.85 -14.27
N ALA A 178 -19.03 -21.71 -14.45
CA ALA A 178 -19.08 -22.83 -15.40
C ALA A 178 -19.92 -24.02 -14.89
N THR A 179 -20.11 -24.16 -13.57
CA THR A 179 -20.84 -25.30 -12.97
C THR A 179 -22.32 -25.04 -12.70
N GLY A 180 -22.77 -23.78 -12.72
CA GLY A 180 -24.17 -23.39 -12.47
C GLY A 180 -25.10 -23.45 -13.68
N GLY A 181 -24.62 -23.89 -14.85
CA GLY A 181 -25.36 -23.82 -16.13
C GLY A 181 -26.28 -25.00 -16.46
N ASP A 182 -26.31 -26.07 -15.67
CA ASP A 182 -26.96 -27.33 -16.03
C ASP A 182 -28.11 -27.70 -15.07
N THR A 183 -29.21 -26.93 -15.07
CA THR A 183 -30.51 -27.39 -14.54
C THR A 183 -31.68 -26.81 -15.34
N ASN A 184 -32.01 -27.43 -16.47
CA ASN A 184 -33.41 -27.56 -16.93
C ASN A 184 -33.49 -28.60 -18.06
N ALA A 185 -33.58 -29.88 -17.68
CA ALA A 185 -34.13 -30.90 -18.58
C ALA A 185 -35.66 -30.87 -18.46
N PRO A 186 -36.42 -30.71 -19.55
CA PRO A 186 -37.87 -30.80 -19.50
C PRO A 186 -38.28 -32.25 -19.26
N THR A 187 -39.09 -32.49 -18.24
CA THR A 187 -39.76 -33.78 -18.00
C THR A 187 -40.56 -34.18 -19.24
N PRO A 188 -40.34 -35.35 -19.87
CA PRO A 188 -41.24 -35.82 -20.90
C PRO A 188 -42.50 -36.34 -20.22
N GLY A 189 -43.61 -35.65 -20.44
CA GLY A 189 -44.94 -36.14 -20.10
C GLY A 189 -45.38 -37.26 -21.05
N GLY A 190 -46.16 -38.20 -20.50
CA GLY A 190 -46.95 -39.20 -21.23
C GLY A 190 -46.78 -40.59 -20.64
N LYS A 191 -47.82 -41.38 -20.36
CA LYS A 191 -49.28 -41.26 -20.47
C LYS A 191 -49.87 -42.13 -19.36
#